data_AF-A0A1X7J939-F1
#
_entry.id   AF-A0A1X7J939-F1
#
_cell.length_a   1.000
_cell.length_b   1.000
_cell.length_c   1.000
_cell.angle_alpha   90.00
_cell.angle_beta   90.00
_cell.angle_gamma   90.00
#
_symmetry.space_group_name_H-M   'P 1'
#
loop_
_entity.id
_entity.type
_entity.pdbx_description
1 polymer ?
#
loop_
_entity_poly.entity_id
_entity_poly.type
_entity_poly.pdbx_seq_one_letter_code
_entity_poly.pdbx_strand_id
1 'polypeptide(L)'
;MLAVVKAPPTHGTKKPVSFKIEGEQIPDFVLGMLKYMFPKCVKIYETPLKKRHDMDEESVVLESTDWNKRMSAEMTPGKAIRADRGLRGWTQNVLAQKLGISIQNLSAMEHDRRPISKKMAAKLSLIFDVPPETYFKF
;
A
#
# COMPACT_ATOMS: atom_id res chain seq x y z
N MET A 1 -21.02 -8.77 -1.67
CA MET A 1 -21.42 -9.27 -3.01
C MET A 1 -21.80 -8.10 -3.90
N LEU A 2 -21.46 -8.17 -5.18
CA LEU A 2 -21.78 -7.14 -6.19
C LEU A 2 -22.39 -7.81 -7.43
N ALA A 3 -23.64 -7.47 -7.77
CA ALA A 3 -24.27 -7.86 -9.02
C ALA A 3 -24.31 -6.67 -9.98
N VAL A 4 -23.68 -6.80 -11.15
CA VAL A 4 -23.68 -5.76 -12.20
C VAL A 4 -24.47 -6.25 -13.39
N VAL A 5 -25.48 -5.48 -13.79
CA VAL A 5 -26.26 -5.74 -15.01
C VAL A 5 -25.89 -4.72 -16.06
N LYS A 6 -25.51 -5.18 -17.25
CA LYS A 6 -25.31 -4.35 -18.45
C LYS A 6 -26.07 -4.97 -19.61
N ALA A 7 -27.26 -4.44 -19.90
CA ALA A 7 -28.14 -4.96 -20.94
C ALA A 7 -28.34 -3.95 -22.08
N PRO A 8 -28.55 -4.43 -23.32
CA PRO A 8 -29.03 -3.57 -24.41
C PRO A 8 -30.42 -2.98 -24.06
N PRO A 9 -30.88 -1.94 -24.76
CA PRO A 9 -32.18 -1.32 -24.50
C PRO A 9 -33.29 -2.38 -24.50
N THR A 10 -33.97 -2.53 -23.37
CA THR A 10 -35.11 -3.44 -23.21
C THR A 10 -36.42 -2.71 -23.44
N HIS A 11 -37.51 -3.45 -23.58
CA HIS A 11 -38.85 -2.89 -23.76
C HIS A 11 -39.15 -1.83 -22.67
N GLY A 12 -39.35 -0.58 -23.09
CA GLY A 12 -39.57 0.56 -22.19
C GLY A 12 -38.36 1.47 -21.94
N THR A 13 -37.16 1.13 -22.44
CA THR A 13 -35.95 1.97 -22.29
C THR A 13 -35.35 2.35 -23.66
N LYS A 14 -35.11 3.64 -23.88
CA LYS A 14 -34.46 4.15 -25.12
C LYS A 14 -32.92 4.04 -25.07
N LYS A 15 -32.35 3.75 -23.90
CA LYS A 15 -30.89 3.68 -23.64
C LYS A 15 -30.55 2.32 -23.02
N PRO A 16 -29.29 1.84 -23.18
CA PRO A 16 -28.84 0.61 -22.54
C PRO A 16 -28.94 0.71 -21.02
N VAL A 17 -29.42 -0.37 -20.39
CA VAL A 17 -29.66 -0.44 -18.95
C VAL A 17 -28.37 -0.88 -18.27
N SER A 18 -27.83 -0.02 -17.40
CA SER A 18 -26.70 -0.36 -16.54
C SER A 18 -26.98 0.01 -15.09
N PHE A 19 -27.00 -0.99 -14.21
CA PHE A 19 -27.16 -0.77 -12.76
C PHE A 19 -26.33 -1.77 -11.96
N LYS A 20 -26.05 -1.41 -10.70
CA LYS A 20 -25.25 -2.19 -9.75
C LYS A 20 -26.07 -2.41 -8.48
N ILE A 21 -26.02 -3.62 -7.95
CA ILE A 21 -26.60 -3.99 -6.66
C ILE A 21 -25.46 -4.45 -5.76
N GLU A 22 -25.28 -3.78 -4.63
CA GLU A 22 -24.24 -4.04 -3.64
C GLU A 22 -24.89 -4.41 -2.30
N GLY A 23 -24.36 -5.43 -1.63
CA GLY A 23 -24.82 -5.86 -0.32
C GLY A 23 -23.95 -6.94 0.29
N GLU A 24 -23.98 -7.08 1.62
CA GLU A 24 -23.24 -8.13 2.35
C GLU A 24 -23.74 -9.53 1.94
N GLN A 25 -25.07 -9.71 1.89
CA GLN A 25 -25.74 -10.90 1.38
C GLN A 25 -26.91 -10.48 0.49
N ILE A 26 -26.80 -10.72 -0.82
CA ILE A 26 -27.91 -10.46 -1.76
C ILE A 26 -28.82 -11.69 -1.75
N PRO A 27 -30.13 -11.56 -1.42
CA PRO A 27 -31.02 -12.71 -1.38
C PRO A 27 -31.08 -13.49 -2.70
N ASP A 28 -31.13 -14.82 -2.61
CA ASP A 28 -31.08 -15.71 -3.79
C ASP A 28 -32.21 -15.45 -4.80
N PHE A 29 -33.40 -15.05 -4.32
CA PHE A 29 -34.53 -14.72 -5.19
C PHE A 29 -34.22 -13.52 -6.10
N VAL A 30 -33.46 -12.54 -5.61
CA VAL A 30 -33.04 -11.36 -6.37
C VAL A 30 -32.07 -11.78 -7.47
N LEU A 31 -31.10 -12.64 -7.15
CA LEU A 31 -30.16 -13.20 -8.13
C LEU A 31 -30.86 -14.06 -9.18
N GLY A 32 -31.86 -14.86 -8.77
CA GLY A 32 -32.70 -15.65 -9.65
C GLY A 32 -33.48 -14.78 -10.64
N MET A 33 -34.13 -13.72 -10.15
CA MET A 33 -34.85 -12.77 -10.99
C MET A 33 -33.93 -12.07 -11.99
N LEU A 34 -32.73 -11.65 -11.56
CA LEU A 34 -31.76 -11.02 -12.46
C LEU A 34 -31.27 -11.98 -13.55
N LYS A 35 -30.99 -13.23 -13.22
CA LYS A 35 -30.61 -14.27 -14.21
C LYS A 35 -31.75 -14.55 -15.20
N TYR A 36 -32.99 -14.58 -14.73
CA TYR A 36 -34.16 -14.81 -15.58
C TYR A 36 -34.40 -13.65 -16.55
N MET A 37 -34.36 -12.40 -16.06
CA MET A 37 -34.62 -11.22 -16.88
C MET A 37 -33.46 -10.88 -17.82
N PHE A 38 -32.21 -11.21 -17.43
CA PHE A 38 -31.00 -10.82 -18.15
C PHE A 38 -30.02 -12.00 -18.32
N PRO A 39 -30.40 -13.07 -19.02
CA PRO A 39 -29.69 -14.36 -19.04
C PRO A 39 -28.24 -14.34 -19.55
N LYS A 40 -27.77 -13.22 -20.14
CA LYS A 40 -26.39 -13.05 -20.65
C LYS A 40 -25.69 -11.76 -20.19
N CYS A 41 -26.37 -10.94 -19.39
CA CYS A 41 -25.97 -9.56 -19.10
C CYS A 41 -25.68 -9.29 -17.61
N VAL A 42 -25.85 -10.31 -16.76
CA VAL A 42 -25.57 -10.23 -15.32
C VAL A 42 -24.19 -10.80 -15.05
N LYS A 43 -23.31 -9.97 -14.47
CA LYS A 43 -22.04 -10.41 -13.89
C LYS A 43 -22.16 -10.34 -12.38
N ILE A 44 -22.09 -11.49 -11.73
CA ILE A 44 -22.09 -11.60 -10.26
C ILE A 44 -20.62 -11.68 -9.86
N TYR A 45 -20.18 -10.69 -9.10
CA TYR A 45 -18.91 -10.70 -8.41
C TYR A 45 -19.22 -11.04 -6.96
N GLU A 46 -18.80 -12.22 -6.53
CA GLU A 46 -18.55 -12.42 -5.12
C GLU A 46 -17.42 -11.47 -4.77
N THR A 47 -17.77 -10.35 -4.14
CA THR A 47 -16.78 -9.63 -3.36
C THR A 47 -16.27 -10.68 -2.38
N PRO A 48 -14.97 -11.03 -2.39
CA PRO A 48 -14.43 -11.72 -1.25
C PRO A 48 -14.73 -10.79 -0.10
N LEU A 49 -15.68 -11.16 0.76
CA LEU A 49 -15.57 -10.74 2.13
C LEU A 49 -14.18 -11.24 2.50
N LYS A 50 -13.20 -10.32 2.58
CA LYS A 50 -12.23 -10.46 3.65
C LYS A 50 -13.12 -10.55 4.88
N LYS A 51 -13.44 -11.77 5.31
CA LYS A 51 -13.82 -12.03 6.68
C LYS A 51 -12.78 -11.25 7.47
N ARG A 52 -13.21 -10.25 8.25
CA ARG A 52 -12.41 -9.86 9.40
C ARG A 52 -12.24 -11.17 10.16
N HIS A 53 -11.00 -11.66 10.19
CA HIS A 53 -10.69 -13.02 10.57
C HIS A 53 -11.49 -13.42 11.80
N ASP A 54 -12.10 -14.60 11.72
CA ASP A 54 -12.54 -15.33 12.90
C ASP A 54 -11.36 -15.34 13.89
N MET A 55 -11.66 -15.03 15.14
CA MET A 55 -10.73 -14.74 16.25
C MET A 55 -9.96 -15.98 16.72
N ASP A 56 -9.35 -16.73 15.79
CA ASP A 56 -8.53 -17.92 16.07
C ASP A 56 -7.20 -17.90 15.27
N GLU A 57 -6.83 -16.77 14.65
CA GLU A 57 -5.46 -16.56 14.18
C GLU A 57 -4.57 -16.32 15.40
N GLU A 58 -3.84 -17.35 15.80
CA GLU A 58 -2.70 -17.23 16.70
C GLU A 58 -1.81 -16.08 16.22
N SER A 59 -1.75 -15.00 17.02
CA SER A 59 -1.03 -13.80 16.64
C SER A 59 0.43 -14.13 16.42
N VAL A 60 0.89 -14.00 15.18
CA VAL A 60 2.30 -14.20 14.86
C VAL A 60 3.11 -12.97 15.26
N VAL A 61 4.26 -13.20 15.89
CA VAL A 61 5.21 -12.13 16.19
C VAL A 61 5.69 -11.51 14.88
N LEU A 62 5.54 -10.19 14.71
CA LEU A 62 5.89 -9.48 13.47
C LEU A 62 7.32 -9.78 13.01
N GLU A 63 8.29 -9.78 13.93
CA GLU A 63 9.71 -10.05 13.66
C GLU A 63 9.98 -11.45 13.12
N SER A 64 9.14 -12.44 13.44
CA SER A 64 9.34 -13.83 13.00
C SER A 64 8.77 -14.12 11.62
N THR A 65 7.88 -13.28 11.09
CA THR A 65 7.30 -13.46 9.75
C THR A 65 8.33 -13.32 8.62
N ASP A 66 8.22 -14.16 7.60
CA ASP A 66 9.13 -14.16 6.44
C ASP A 66 9.10 -12.85 5.67
N TRP A 67 7.91 -12.24 5.57
CA TRP A 67 7.76 -10.89 5.03
C TRP A 67 8.68 -9.90 5.77
N ASN A 68 8.68 -9.90 7.11
CA ASN A 68 9.44 -8.92 7.86
C ASN A 68 10.95 -9.17 7.76
N LYS A 69 11.36 -10.44 7.83
CA LYS A 69 12.76 -10.84 7.63
C LYS A 69 13.27 -10.39 6.27
N ARG A 70 12.49 -10.60 5.21
CA ARG A 70 12.84 -10.17 3.86
C ARG A 70 12.92 -8.65 3.76
N MET A 71 11.90 -7.94 4.25
CA MET A 71 11.88 -6.47 4.22
C MET A 71 13.05 -5.87 4.99
N SER A 72 13.35 -6.41 6.17
CA SER A 72 14.48 -5.99 7.01
C SER A 72 15.83 -6.26 6.35
N ALA A 73 15.97 -7.39 5.63
CA ALA A 73 17.20 -7.72 4.91
C ALA A 73 17.44 -6.81 3.69
N GLU A 74 16.39 -6.36 3.02
CA GLU A 74 16.50 -5.42 1.88
C GLU A 74 16.72 -3.97 2.31
N MET A 75 16.62 -3.69 3.62
CA MET A 75 16.67 -2.35 4.18
C MET A 75 18.11 -1.85 4.32
N THR A 76 18.49 -0.88 3.48
CA THR A 76 19.81 -0.26 3.52
C THR A 76 19.78 1.11 4.21
N PRO A 77 20.90 1.58 4.77
CA PRO A 77 20.99 2.94 5.31
C PRO A 77 20.54 4.04 4.34
N GLY A 78 20.86 3.94 3.04
CA GLY A 78 20.42 4.90 2.03
C GLY A 78 18.91 4.89 1.83
N LYS A 79 18.29 3.71 1.78
CA LYS A 79 16.83 3.58 1.74
C LYS A 79 16.19 4.13 3.02
N ALA A 80 16.84 4.01 4.19
CA ALA A 80 16.30 4.51 5.45
C ALA A 80 16.19 6.04 5.42
N ILE A 81 17.26 6.73 4.97
CA ILE A 81 17.26 8.18 4.76
C ILE A 81 16.12 8.59 3.81
N ARG A 82 15.95 7.86 2.70
CA ARG A 82 14.90 8.15 1.72
C ARG A 82 13.50 7.97 2.30
N ALA A 83 13.29 6.93 3.12
CA ALA A 83 12.03 6.67 3.79
C ALA A 83 11.70 7.79 4.80
N ASP A 84 12.62 8.15 5.69
CA ASP A 84 12.42 9.22 6.68
C ASP A 84 12.19 10.58 6.03
N ARG A 85 12.92 10.87 4.96
CA ARG A 85 12.69 12.06 4.13
C ARG A 85 11.29 12.05 3.52
N GLY A 86 10.84 10.90 3.01
CA GLY A 86 9.52 10.70 2.42
C GLY A 86 8.38 10.87 3.43
N LEU A 87 8.53 10.33 4.64
CA LEU A 87 7.57 10.49 5.75
C LEU A 87 7.33 11.96 6.11
N ARG A 88 8.31 12.82 5.85
CA ARG A 88 8.25 14.27 6.10
C ARG A 88 7.87 15.10 4.88
N GLY A 89 7.67 14.47 3.72
CA GLY A 89 7.39 15.16 2.46
C GLY A 89 8.55 16.05 1.97
N TRP A 90 9.78 15.78 2.40
CA TRP A 90 10.94 16.62 2.05
C TRP A 90 11.52 16.25 0.69
N THR A 91 11.98 17.25 -0.07
CA THR A 91 12.81 17.02 -1.26
C THR A 91 14.26 16.75 -0.84
N GLN A 92 15.07 16.18 -1.74
CA GLN A 92 16.51 16.01 -1.49
C GLN A 92 17.20 17.35 -1.21
N ASN A 93 16.76 18.44 -1.85
CA ASN A 93 17.32 19.77 -1.60
C ASN A 93 17.08 20.23 -0.16
N VAL A 94 15.87 20.06 0.37
CA VAL A 94 15.52 20.43 1.75
C VAL A 94 16.39 19.67 2.76
N LEU A 95 16.54 18.35 2.59
CA LEU A 95 17.36 17.55 3.49
C LEU A 95 18.86 17.89 3.38
N ALA A 96 19.36 18.10 2.15
CA ALA A 96 20.75 18.48 1.91
C ALA A 96 21.10 19.82 2.59
N GLN A 97 20.20 20.80 2.52
CA GLN A 97 20.34 22.08 3.23
C GLN A 97 20.37 21.90 4.74
N LYS A 98 19.45 21.11 5.31
CA LYS A 98 19.43 20.81 6.76
C LYS A 98 20.71 20.12 7.25
N LEU A 99 21.31 19.27 6.41
CA LEU A 99 22.55 18.55 6.72
C LEU A 99 23.83 19.38 6.48
N GLY A 100 23.72 20.48 5.72
CA GLY A 100 24.84 21.29 5.26
C GLY A 100 25.75 20.54 4.27
N ILE A 101 25.15 19.80 3.34
CA ILE A 101 25.87 19.03 2.30
C ILE A 101 25.32 19.33 0.91
N SER A 102 26.06 18.92 -0.13
CA SER A 102 25.55 19.00 -1.50
C SER A 102 24.43 17.98 -1.76
N ILE A 103 23.51 18.33 -2.66
CA ILE A 103 22.41 17.45 -3.08
C ILE A 103 22.96 16.17 -3.72
N GLN A 104 24.07 16.25 -4.47
CA GLN A 104 24.73 15.11 -5.09
C GLN A 104 25.27 14.14 -4.03
N ASN A 105 25.82 14.66 -2.93
CA ASN A 105 26.30 13.84 -1.81
C ASN A 105 25.14 13.12 -1.13
N LEU A 106 24.03 13.82 -0.86
CA LEU A 106 22.82 13.20 -0.34
C LEU A 106 22.27 12.12 -1.28
N SER A 107 22.18 12.42 -2.58
CA SER A 107 21.70 11.47 -3.58
C SER A 107 22.59 10.23 -3.66
N ALA A 108 23.91 10.39 -3.57
CA ALA A 108 24.84 9.26 -3.52
C ALA A 108 24.63 8.39 -2.27
N MET A 109 24.34 8.99 -1.12
CA MET A 109 24.00 8.25 0.11
C MET A 109 22.63 7.54 -0.01
N GLU A 110 21.58 8.20 -0.51
CA GLU A 110 20.25 7.60 -0.67
C GLU A 110 20.22 6.43 -1.66
N HIS A 111 21.16 6.39 -2.60
CA HIS A 111 21.33 5.29 -3.56
C HIS A 111 22.42 4.30 -3.16
N ASP A 112 22.91 4.35 -1.92
CA ASP A 112 23.96 3.48 -1.38
C ASP A 112 25.28 3.49 -2.19
N ARG A 113 25.49 4.50 -3.06
CA ARG A 113 26.75 4.67 -3.80
C ARG A 113 27.85 5.27 -2.93
N ARG A 114 27.47 5.95 -1.85
CA ARG A 114 28.39 6.49 -0.86
C ARG A 114 28.00 5.97 0.52
N PRO A 115 28.95 5.41 1.29
CA PRO A 115 28.68 5.00 2.66
C PRO A 115 28.41 6.21 3.55
N ILE A 116 27.54 6.02 4.54
CA ILE A 116 27.26 7.02 5.58
C ILE A 116 28.34 6.88 6.65
N SER A 117 28.91 7.99 7.08
CA SER A 117 29.89 7.98 8.17
C SER A 117 29.20 8.04 9.53
N LYS A 118 29.87 7.57 10.59
CA LYS A 118 29.43 7.72 11.99
C LYS A 118 28.96 9.15 12.32
N LYS A 119 29.71 10.16 11.87
CA LYS A 119 29.36 11.58 12.08
C LYS A 119 28.09 11.99 11.32
N MET A 120 27.87 11.45 10.13
CA MET A 120 26.67 11.72 9.35
C MET A 120 25.44 11.03 9.94
N ALA A 121 25.58 9.78 10.42
CA ALA A 121 24.52 9.07 11.12
C ALA A 121 24.05 9.82 12.37
N ALA A 122 24.96 10.38 13.15
CA ALA A 122 24.60 11.24 14.29
C ALA A 122 23.82 12.49 13.86
N LYS A 123 24.18 13.14 12.74
CA LYS A 123 23.42 14.28 12.21
C LYS A 123 22.02 13.89 11.75
N LEU A 124 21.90 12.76 11.04
CA LEU A 124 20.63 12.24 10.55
C LEU A 124 19.72 11.88 11.73
N SER A 125 20.28 11.24 12.76
CA SER A 125 19.60 10.91 14.01
C SER A 125 18.96 12.14 14.66
N LEU A 126 19.69 13.25 14.77
CA LEU A 126 19.17 14.50 15.33
C LEU A 126 18.08 15.14 14.46
N ILE A 127 18.19 15.06 13.13
CA ILE A 127 17.22 15.68 12.22
C ILE A 127 15.91 14.86 12.15
N PHE A 128 16.04 13.54 12.21
CA PHE A 128 14.91 12.62 12.07
C PHE A 128 14.32 12.15 13.39
N ASP A 129 15.01 12.37 14.50
CA ASP A 129 14.66 11.83 15.83
C ASP A 129 14.59 10.30 15.81
N VAL A 130 15.63 9.68 15.23
CA VAL A 130 15.76 8.23 15.01
C VAL A 130 17.14 7.79 15.54
N PRO A 131 17.29 6.58 16.11
CA PRO A 131 18.60 6.10 16.57
C PRO A 131 19.64 6.07 15.44
N PRO A 132 20.91 6.47 15.69
CA PRO A 132 21.93 6.51 14.66
C PRO A 132 22.28 5.14 14.06
N GLU A 133 22.00 4.05 14.77
CA GLU A 133 22.16 2.65 14.35
C GLU A 133 21.37 2.35 13.06
N THR A 134 20.27 3.07 12.83
CA THR A 134 19.46 2.97 11.61
C THR A 134 20.28 3.34 10.36
N TYR A 135 21.25 4.24 10.50
CA TYR A 135 22.05 4.75 9.38
C TYR A 135 23.50 4.24 9.38
N PHE A 136 23.99 3.72 10.50
CA PHE A 136 25.37 3.25 10.63
C PHE A 136 25.50 2.18 11.72
N LYS A 137 26.12 1.04 11.40
CA LYS A 137 26.46 0.01 12.40
C LYS A 137 27.77 0.39 13.08
N PHE A 138 27.74 0.58 14.40
CA PHE A 138 28.89 0.95 15.22
C PHE A 138 29.85 -0.21 15.50
#